data_AF-A0A8S8YPY6-F1
#
_entry.id   AF-A0A8S8YPY6-F1
#
_cell.length_a   1.000
_cell.length_b   1.000
_cell.length_c   1.000
_cell.angle_alpha   90.00
_cell.angle_beta   90.00
_cell.angle_gamma   90.00
#
_symmetry.space_group_name_H-M   'P 1'
#
loop_
_entity.id
_entity.type
_entity.pdbx_description
1 polymer ?
#
loop_
_entity_poly.entity_id
_entity_poly.type
_entity_poly.pdbx_seq_one_letter_code
_entity_poly.pdbx_strand_id
1 'polypeptide(L)'
;MGREDIDVRCLGSGRPFVLEIKRPLRRNLPTKDLVDMVQTHASGKVEVDELSWCTRKKVNEVKQSRSEKTYTIRFRAEGIDDEKKAEEAILSLSGQIINQETPKRVSHRRAAKTRRRKVTSIDNVSFEGARSS
;
A
#
# COMPACT_ATOMS: atom_id res chain seq x y z
N MET A 1 3.53 2.03 10.13
CA MET A 1 3.50 1.37 8.80
C MET A 1 3.01 -0.08 8.84
N GLY A 2 2.42 -0.58 7.75
CA GLY A 2 1.69 -1.87 7.69
C GLY A 2 2.21 -2.87 6.65
N ARG A 3 1.31 -3.75 6.18
CA ARG A 3 1.54 -4.77 5.15
C ARG A 3 0.45 -4.61 4.08
N GLU A 4 0.77 -4.79 2.79
CA GLU A 4 -0.25 -4.96 1.75
C GLU A 4 -0.45 -6.47 1.45
N ASP A 5 -1.50 -6.82 0.72
CA ASP A 5 -1.73 -8.20 0.29
C ASP A 5 -0.79 -8.62 -0.85
N ILE A 6 -0.72 -9.92 -1.11
CA ILE A 6 0.30 -10.51 -2.01
C ILE A 6 0.13 -10.11 -3.47
N ASP A 7 -1.10 -9.76 -3.85
CA ASP A 7 -1.53 -9.30 -5.17
C ASP A 7 -1.45 -7.77 -5.33
N VAL A 8 -0.87 -7.07 -4.36
CA VAL A 8 -0.74 -5.61 -4.37
C VAL A 8 0.72 -5.21 -4.61
N ARG A 9 0.93 -4.29 -5.57
CA ARG A 9 2.25 -3.65 -5.79
C ARG A 9 2.39 -2.41 -4.92
N CYS A 10 3.55 -2.24 -4.30
CA CYS A 10 3.93 -1.01 -3.60
C CYS A 10 4.78 -0.16 -4.53
N LEU A 11 4.25 0.97 -4.98
CA LEU A 11 4.89 1.86 -5.96
C LEU A 11 5.27 3.21 -5.32
N GLY A 12 5.74 4.15 -6.13
CA GLY A 12 6.18 5.46 -5.67
C GLY A 12 7.46 5.36 -4.85
N SER A 13 7.53 6.09 -3.73
CA SER A 13 8.64 6.01 -2.76
C SER A 13 8.68 4.71 -1.95
N GLY A 14 7.76 3.77 -2.24
CA GLY A 14 7.74 2.46 -1.62
C GLY A 14 7.30 2.50 -0.15
N ARG A 15 7.75 1.49 0.60
CA ARG A 15 7.41 1.32 2.02
C ARG A 15 8.69 1.30 2.85
N PRO A 16 8.81 2.15 3.88
CA PRO A 16 9.94 2.07 4.79
C PRO A 16 9.91 0.76 5.59
N PHE A 17 11.07 0.14 5.73
CA PHE A 17 11.25 -1.09 6.50
C PHE A 17 12.52 -0.99 7.37
N VAL A 18 12.65 -1.90 8.33
CA VAL A 18 13.85 -2.07 9.14
C VAL A 18 14.22 -3.54 9.13
N LEU A 19 15.49 -3.85 8.86
CA LEU A 19 16.03 -5.20 8.91
C LEU A 19 16.94 -5.34 10.12
N GLU A 20 16.66 -6.32 10.99
CA GLU A 20 17.53 -6.68 12.11
C GLU A 20 18.36 -7.92 11.73
N ILE A 21 19.68 -7.76 11.67
CA ILE A 21 20.60 -8.87 11.39
C ILE A 21 21.15 -9.39 12.72
N LYS A 22 20.84 -10.64 13.04
CA LYS A 22 21.30 -11.30 14.27
C LYS A 22 22.70 -11.89 14.08
N ARG A 23 23.61 -11.60 15.02
CA ARG A 23 25.00 -12.11 15.05
C ARG A 23 25.75 -11.98 13.70
N PRO A 24 25.84 -10.77 13.11
CA PRO A 24 26.54 -10.58 11.84
C PRO A 24 28.05 -10.82 12.02
N LEU A 25 28.66 -11.54 11.07
CA LEU A 25 30.12 -11.69 10.99
C LEU A 25 30.78 -10.36 10.60
N ARG A 26 30.12 -9.58 9.74
CA ARG A 26 30.55 -8.24 9.30
C ARG A 26 29.44 -7.23 9.59
N ARG A 27 29.78 -6.17 10.35
CA ARG A 27 28.82 -5.12 10.75
C ARG A 27 28.91 -3.85 9.92
N ASN A 28 30.08 -3.58 9.33
CA ASN A 28 30.31 -2.40 8.53
C ASN A 28 30.46 -2.82 7.07
N LEU A 29 29.46 -2.48 6.27
CA LEU A 29 29.44 -2.64 4.82
C LEU A 29 28.89 -1.36 4.23
N PRO A 30 29.41 -0.89 3.08
CA PRO A 30 28.81 0.22 2.36
C PRO A 30 27.36 -0.12 2.01
N THR A 31 26.42 0.73 2.38
CA THR A 31 25.00 0.49 2.14
C THR A 31 24.66 0.50 0.65
N LYS A 32 25.42 1.27 -0.14
CA LYS A 32 25.33 1.29 -1.60
C LYS A 32 25.54 -0.10 -2.21
N ASP A 33 26.60 -0.81 -1.80
CA ASP A 33 26.88 -2.16 -2.30
C ASP A 33 25.73 -3.13 -1.99
N LEU A 34 25.08 -2.97 -0.83
CA LEU A 34 23.92 -3.78 -0.44
C LEU A 34 22.70 -3.46 -1.32
N VAL A 35 22.48 -2.19 -1.65
CA VAL A 35 21.41 -1.77 -2.58
C VAL A 35 21.68 -2.34 -3.97
N ASP A 36 22.90 -2.21 -4.48
CA ASP A 36 23.31 -2.72 -5.80
C ASP A 36 23.15 -4.24 -5.90
N MET A 37 23.48 -4.97 -4.82
CA MET A 37 23.21 -6.40 -4.71
C MET A 37 21.71 -6.73 -4.82
N VAL A 38 20.85 -5.99 -4.11
CA VAL A 38 19.40 -6.22 -4.19
C VAL A 38 18.90 -5.95 -5.61
N GLN A 39 19.31 -4.84 -6.21
CA GLN A 39 18.89 -4.49 -7.57
C GLN A 39 19.32 -5.54 -8.60
N THR A 40 20.52 -6.10 -8.45
CA THR A 40 21.05 -7.15 -9.33
C THR A 40 20.30 -8.47 -9.18
N HIS A 41 19.97 -8.88 -7.95
CA HIS A 41 19.39 -10.21 -7.68
C HIS A 41 17.86 -10.25 -7.61
N ALA A 42 17.20 -9.11 -7.42
CA ALA A 42 15.75 -9.01 -7.23
C ALA A 42 15.05 -8.14 -8.27
N SER A 43 15.74 -7.79 -9.36
CA SER A 43 15.22 -6.96 -10.45
C SER A 43 13.84 -7.44 -10.93
N GLY A 44 12.92 -6.48 -11.12
CA GLY A 44 11.54 -6.73 -11.54
C GLY A 44 10.62 -7.29 -10.45
N LYS A 45 11.14 -7.58 -9.24
CA LYS A 45 10.34 -8.06 -8.09
C LYS A 45 10.36 -7.08 -6.93
N VAL A 46 11.56 -6.68 -6.50
CA VAL A 46 11.77 -5.78 -5.36
C VAL A 46 12.93 -4.86 -5.68
N GLU A 47 12.72 -3.57 -5.41
CA GLU A 47 13.74 -2.54 -5.53
C GLU A 47 13.89 -1.85 -4.17
N VAL A 48 15.12 -1.42 -3.86
CA VAL A 48 15.43 -0.67 -2.64
C VAL A 48 16.06 0.64 -3.06
N ASP A 49 15.45 1.74 -2.65
CA ASP A 49 15.92 3.09 -2.98
C ASP A 49 17.19 3.44 -2.18
N GLU A 50 17.09 3.42 -0.85
CA GLU A 50 18.21 3.74 0.04
C GLU A 50 18.26 2.79 1.24
N LEU A 51 19.47 2.48 1.70
CA LEU A 51 19.71 1.86 2.99
C LEU A 51 20.59 2.77 3.87
N SER A 52 20.19 2.89 5.14
CA SER A 52 20.97 3.55 6.16
C SER A 52 21.04 2.71 7.43
N TRP A 53 22.20 2.72 8.09
CA TRP A 53 22.35 2.09 9.39
C TRP A 53 21.53 2.83 10.44
N CYS A 54 20.81 2.09 11.27
CA CYS A 54 19.93 2.67 12.28
C CYS A 54 20.00 1.92 13.61
N THR A 55 19.51 2.56 14.67
CA THR A 55 19.37 1.94 15.99
C THR A 55 17.98 1.35 16.16
N ARG A 56 17.79 0.57 17.23
CA ARG A 56 16.49 -0.03 17.60
C ARG A 56 15.35 0.99 17.70
N LYS A 57 15.65 2.28 17.98
CA LYS A 57 14.66 3.35 18.03
C LYS A 57 13.89 3.52 16.70
N LYS A 58 14.58 3.31 15.56
CA LYS A 58 13.98 3.43 14.22
C LYS A 58 12.82 2.47 14.00
N VAL A 59 12.83 1.30 14.64
CA VAL A 59 11.71 0.34 14.57
C VAL A 59 10.42 0.97 15.07
N ASN A 60 10.48 1.71 16.19
CA ASN A 60 9.30 2.37 16.75
C ASN A 60 8.85 3.53 15.87
N GLU A 61 9.80 4.33 15.35
CA GLU A 61 9.51 5.43 14.41
C GLU A 61 8.75 4.94 13.18
N VAL A 62 9.23 3.86 12.53
CA VAL A 62 8.57 3.29 11.34
C VAL A 62 7.20 2.69 11.69
N LYS A 63 7.05 2.06 12.86
CA LYS A 63 5.76 1.51 13.32
C LYS A 63 4.74 2.60 13.62
N GLN A 64 5.15 3.66 14.30
CA GLN A 64 4.29 4.77 14.74
C GLN A 64 4.04 5.79 13.65
N SER A 65 4.87 5.84 12.61
CA SER A 65 4.63 6.66 11.42
C SER A 65 3.23 6.34 10.85
N ARG A 66 2.34 7.30 11.07
CA ARG A 66 1.01 7.38 10.49
C ARG A 66 1.15 8.20 9.21
N SER A 67 1.62 7.56 8.15
CA SER A 67 1.53 8.17 6.83
C SER A 67 0.14 7.96 6.28
N GLU A 68 -0.34 8.96 5.56
CA GLU A 68 -1.43 8.76 4.62
C GLU A 68 -1.01 7.71 3.58
N LYS A 69 -2.00 7.07 3.00
CA LYS A 69 -1.79 6.03 2.00
C LYS A 69 -2.59 6.36 0.76
N THR A 70 -1.92 6.34 -0.37
CA THR A 70 -2.51 6.55 -1.69
C THR A 70 -2.55 5.24 -2.44
N TYR A 71 -3.64 5.00 -3.16
CA TYR A 71 -3.88 3.76 -3.87
C TYR A 71 -4.42 4.08 -5.27
N THR A 72 -3.97 3.31 -6.26
CA THR A 72 -4.63 3.20 -7.56
C THR A 72 -5.34 1.85 -7.59
N ILE A 73 -6.64 1.85 -7.84
CA ILE A 73 -7.49 0.65 -7.78
C ILE A 73 -8.10 0.43 -9.15
N ARG A 74 -8.01 -0.81 -9.64
CA ARG A 74 -8.71 -1.28 -10.83
C ARG A 74 -9.60 -2.45 -10.44
N PHE A 75 -10.88 -2.37 -10.76
CA PHE A 75 -11.86 -3.40 -10.43
C PHE A 75 -12.90 -3.52 -11.55
N ARG A 76 -13.63 -4.63 -11.56
CA ARG A 76 -14.79 -4.84 -12.43
C ARG A 76 -16.05 -4.70 -11.59
N ALA A 77 -17.05 -4.03 -12.14
CA ALA A 77 -18.39 -3.96 -11.61
C ALA A 77 -19.38 -4.41 -12.69
N GLU A 78 -20.44 -5.09 -12.26
CA GLU A 78 -21.55 -5.52 -13.11
C GLU A 78 -22.73 -4.58 -12.90
N GLY A 79 -23.58 -4.41 -13.91
CA GLY A 79 -24.80 -3.58 -13.81
C GLY A 79 -24.53 -2.08 -13.74
N ILE A 80 -23.49 -1.59 -14.43
CA ILE A 80 -23.28 -0.14 -14.61
C ILE A 80 -23.99 0.26 -15.91
N ASP A 81 -25.17 0.88 -15.77
CA ASP A 81 -25.96 1.36 -16.89
C ASP A 81 -25.56 2.80 -17.32
N ASP A 82 -24.95 3.56 -16.41
CA ASP A 82 -24.55 4.96 -16.63
C ASP A 82 -23.18 5.22 -15.96
N GLU A 83 -22.14 5.33 -16.80
CA GLU A 83 -20.76 5.58 -16.37
C GLU A 83 -20.62 6.93 -15.67
N LYS A 84 -21.32 7.98 -16.11
CA LYS A 84 -21.22 9.31 -15.49
C LYS A 84 -21.80 9.30 -14.09
N LYS A 85 -22.97 8.67 -13.93
CA LYS A 85 -23.58 8.51 -12.61
C LYS A 85 -22.70 7.67 -11.68
N ALA A 86 -22.05 6.63 -12.20
CA ALA A 86 -21.10 5.83 -11.43
C ALA A 86 -19.86 6.65 -11.04
N GLU A 87 -19.32 7.46 -11.95
CA GLU A 87 -18.21 8.39 -11.69
C GLU A 87 -18.55 9.37 -10.57
N GLU A 88 -19.69 10.06 -10.69
CA GLU A 88 -20.19 10.99 -9.67
C GLU A 88 -20.36 10.33 -8.31
N ALA A 89 -20.92 9.10 -8.29
CA ALA A 89 -21.07 8.33 -7.05
C ALA A 89 -19.71 7.99 -6.42
N ILE A 90 -18.72 7.58 -7.22
CA ILE A 90 -17.36 7.31 -6.73
C ILE A 90 -16.72 8.58 -6.19
N LEU A 91 -16.73 9.67 -6.96
CA LEU A 91 -16.14 10.96 -6.56
C LEU A 91 -16.82 11.54 -5.31
N SER A 92 -18.11 11.28 -5.10
CA SER A 92 -18.86 11.72 -3.91
C SER A 92 -18.31 11.15 -2.60
N LEU A 93 -17.55 10.03 -2.65
CA LEU A 93 -16.89 9.46 -1.48
C LEU A 93 -15.66 10.25 -1.04
N SER A 94 -15.12 11.14 -1.89
CA SER A 94 -14.01 12.03 -1.55
C SER A 94 -14.36 12.89 -0.33
N GLY A 95 -13.46 12.95 0.64
CA GLY A 95 -13.67 13.67 1.90
C GLY A 95 -14.59 12.97 2.93
N GLN A 96 -15.31 11.91 2.55
CA GLN A 96 -16.33 11.28 3.39
C GLN A 96 -15.75 10.38 4.48
N ILE A 97 -16.52 10.23 5.56
CA ILE A 97 -16.27 9.23 6.60
C ILE A 97 -17.15 8.01 6.34
N ILE A 98 -16.54 6.87 6.07
CA ILE A 98 -17.22 5.59 5.88
C ILE A 98 -17.15 4.73 7.14
N ASN A 99 -18.20 3.93 7.36
CA ASN A 99 -18.26 2.92 8.41
C ASN A 99 -17.90 1.55 7.82
N GLN A 100 -16.63 1.17 7.95
CA GLN A 100 -16.13 -0.05 7.35
C GLN A 100 -16.22 -1.23 8.32
N GLU A 101 -17.01 -2.24 8.00
CA GLU A 101 -17.02 -3.51 8.71
C GLU A 101 -15.74 -4.31 8.50
N THR A 102 -15.49 -5.28 9.38
CA THR A 102 -14.32 -6.16 9.22
C THR A 102 -14.51 -7.06 8.01
N PRO A 103 -13.64 -6.99 6.98
CA PRO A 103 -13.85 -7.77 5.76
C PRO A 103 -13.91 -9.28 6.05
N LYS A 104 -14.83 -9.98 5.39
CA LYS A 104 -15.02 -11.44 5.58
C LYS A 104 -13.72 -12.22 5.40
N ARG A 105 -12.89 -11.86 4.43
CA ARG A 105 -11.60 -12.52 4.16
C ARG A 105 -10.58 -12.46 5.31
N VAL A 106 -10.76 -11.56 6.28
CA VAL A 106 -9.89 -11.45 7.47
C VAL A 106 -10.59 -11.78 8.79
N SER A 107 -11.85 -12.22 8.76
CA SER A 107 -12.64 -12.49 9.97
C SER A 107 -12.02 -13.58 10.86
N HIS A 108 -11.41 -14.62 10.26
CA HIS A 108 -10.71 -15.68 10.98
C HIS A 108 -9.47 -15.18 11.76
N ARG A 109 -8.93 -14.00 11.41
CA ARG A 109 -7.76 -13.40 12.06
C ARG A 109 -8.10 -12.20 12.94
N ARG A 110 -9.31 -11.64 12.82
CA ARG A 110 -9.67 -10.34 13.42
C ARG A 110 -11.09 -10.38 13.95
N ALA A 111 -11.27 -9.86 15.16
CA ALA A 111 -12.58 -9.63 15.74
C ALA A 111 -13.45 -8.75 14.82
N ALA A 112 -14.73 -9.13 14.71
CA ALA A 112 -15.75 -8.36 14.01
C ALA A 112 -15.90 -6.98 14.67
N LYS A 113 -15.65 -5.93 13.89
CA LYS A 113 -15.72 -4.54 14.35
C LYS A 113 -15.93 -3.60 13.17
N THR A 114 -16.80 -2.62 13.34
CA THR A 114 -16.97 -1.49 12.43
C THR A 114 -15.99 -0.39 12.79
N ARG A 115 -15.28 0.14 11.78
CA ARG A 115 -14.26 1.18 11.95
C ARG A 115 -14.59 2.36 11.06
N ARG A 116 -14.65 3.54 11.66
CA ARG A 116 -14.71 4.80 10.91
C ARG A 116 -13.40 5.03 10.17
N ARG A 117 -13.48 5.28 8.87
CA ARG A 117 -12.36 5.63 7.99
C ARG A 117 -12.71 6.86 7.19
N LYS A 118 -11.76 7.79 7.03
CA LYS A 118 -11.92 8.94 6.14
C LYS A 118 -11.29 8.59 4.79
N VAL A 119 -12.02 8.79 3.71
CA VAL A 119 -11.45 8.87 2.37
C VAL A 119 -11.01 10.33 2.21
N THR A 120 -9.71 10.56 2.04
CA THR A 120 -9.18 11.93 1.99
C THR A 120 -9.49 12.59 0.65
N SER A 121 -9.10 11.96 -0.45
CA SER A 121 -9.46 12.37 -1.82
C SER A 121 -9.65 11.16 -2.72
N ILE A 122 -10.35 11.37 -3.84
CA ILE A 122 -10.42 10.44 -4.97
C ILE A 122 -10.26 11.29 -6.23
N ASP A 123 -9.37 10.85 -7.11
CA ASP A 123 -9.01 11.55 -8.34
C ASP A 123 -8.80 10.51 -9.46
N ASN A 124 -8.86 10.93 -10.72
CA ASN A 124 -8.59 10.10 -11.91
C ASN A 124 -9.48 8.85 -12.03
N VAL A 125 -10.80 9.03 -11.94
CA VAL A 125 -11.76 7.95 -12.21
C VAL A 125 -11.87 7.77 -13.73
N SER A 126 -11.75 6.53 -14.20
CA SER A 126 -11.91 6.20 -15.62
C SER A 126 -12.52 4.81 -15.78
N PHE A 127 -13.16 4.60 -16.94
CA PHE A 127 -13.83 3.35 -17.29
C PHE A 127 -13.12 2.71 -18.49
N GLU A 128 -12.96 1.39 -18.42
CA GLU A 128 -12.32 0.59 -19.47
C GLU A 128 -13.27 -0.55 -19.85
N GLY A 129 -13.98 -0.41 -20.97
CA GLY A 129 -14.97 -1.41 -21.40
C GLY A 129 -15.80 -0.89 -22.56
N ALA A 130 -16.14 -1.78 -23.49
CA ALA A 130 -16.60 -1.41 -24.83
C ALA A 130 -17.99 -0.75 -24.83
N ARG A 131 -18.10 0.36 -25.57
CA ARG A 131 -19.35 0.75 -26.22
C ARG A 131 -19.83 -0.45 -27.03
N SER A 132 -20.78 -1.22 -26.51
CA SER A 132 -21.65 -2.01 -27.37
C SER A 132 -22.61 -1.03 -28.04
N SER A 133 -22.33 -0.75 -29.31
CA SER A 133 -23.30 -0.28 -30.30
C SER A 133 -24.61 -1.05 -30.23
#